data_AF-A0A7W1C2F8-F1
#
_entry.id   AF-A0A7W1C2F8-F1
#
_cell.length_a   1.000
_cell.length_b   1.000
_cell.length_c   1.000
_cell.angle_alpha   90.00
_cell.angle_beta   90.00
_cell.angle_gamma   90.00
#
_symmetry.space_group_name_H-M   'P 1'
#
loop_
_entity.id
_entity.type
_entity.pdbx_description
1 polymer ?
#
loop_
_entity_poly.entity_id
_entity_poly.type
_entity_poly.pdbx_seq_one_letter_code
_entity_poly.pdbx_strand_id
1 'polypeptide(L)'
;MSPKNVLHLMAFGCTSLFASAALHAQQAPASAHREQAADQQVLHALNRLAFGPRPGDVQRVRAMGLDQWIDQQLHPERIPDSKAQQAIARYPTFGRQENALLQQYADAQRDRRQIRADRASMSRQDSIALRQRGEQLRGVVTDLQSAKVARAVASERQLQEVMTDFWFNHFNVFIRKGGPQPFYMRSYEQGIRERSFGNFRDLLGFVAKSPAMLFYLDNARSMADSGQPALVSLEMRNRMEAQPRRRGRRMPQQPRQPQPQAQRRRQGLNENYGRELLELHTLGVDGGYTQQDVIEVARALTGWTIRKPQEGGGFIFRPVMHDAAPKTVLGQRLAGGQGIEDGEQVLDIVARHPSTARYIATKLARRFVSDTPSTALVDRAAATFTRTDGDIREVVRTIIDSPEFFSASAYRSKVKSPFEVVVSAARALGAEPDPTPQTAGAIALLGQPLYAHQAPNGYPETGGAWINTGSILNRINFGLAAAAGRLPGVGVATSPFDAQLATAQREQQVDAVVSALLGGSVSPDTRAILLSGDHPMIASGAVERAAQQSQMAEPGESMEPMQQMQPMQPRRAAARNMVMGRPGEIPRLQGLAQIIGLALGSPEFQRR
;
A
#
# COMPACT_ATOMS: atom_id res chain seq x y z
N MET A 1 40.75 59.81 -55.11
CA MET A 1 40.90 61.18 -54.59
C MET A 1 40.24 61.24 -53.22
N SER A 2 41.05 61.29 -52.16
CA SER A 2 40.64 61.79 -50.83
C SER A 2 40.73 63.34 -50.90
N PRO A 3 39.99 64.13 -50.10
CA PRO A 3 40.38 64.42 -48.71
C PRO A 3 39.20 64.41 -47.70
N LYS A 4 39.34 63.96 -46.44
CA LYS A 4 39.96 64.64 -45.26
C LYS A 4 39.10 65.87 -44.82
N ASN A 5 38.76 66.16 -43.56
CA ASN A 5 39.41 65.88 -42.27
C ASN A 5 38.55 66.50 -41.10
N VAL A 6 38.65 65.92 -39.88
CA VAL A 6 38.81 66.58 -38.54
C VAL A 6 37.62 67.39 -37.96
N LEU A 7 37.30 67.52 -36.66
CA LEU A 7 37.46 66.81 -35.36
C LEU A 7 36.73 67.71 -34.31
N HIS A 8 36.29 67.14 -33.17
CA HIS A 8 35.82 67.76 -31.89
C HIS A 8 34.40 68.37 -31.79
N LEU A 9 33.64 68.34 -30.67
CA LEU A 9 33.58 67.56 -29.42
C LEU A 9 32.31 68.04 -28.66
N MET A 10 31.60 67.13 -27.97
CA MET A 10 30.59 67.31 -26.87
C MET A 10 29.29 68.10 -27.12
N ALA A 11 28.13 67.44 -26.96
CA ALA A 11 27.39 67.35 -25.69
C ALA A 11 25.98 66.77 -25.88
N PHE A 12 25.59 65.97 -24.89
CA PHE A 12 24.41 65.11 -24.72
C PHE A 12 23.02 65.67 -25.08
N GLY A 13 22.15 64.78 -25.60
CA GLY A 13 20.70 64.98 -25.55
C GLY A 13 19.82 63.98 -26.31
N CYS A 14 19.38 62.94 -25.60
CA CYS A 14 18.13 62.18 -25.79
C CYS A 14 17.93 61.11 -26.90
N THR A 15 17.66 59.91 -26.36
CA THR A 15 16.68 58.87 -26.77
C THR A 15 17.05 57.90 -27.89
N SER A 16 17.77 56.86 -27.46
CA SER A 16 17.92 55.54 -28.05
C SER A 16 16.62 54.73 -28.07
N LEU A 17 16.17 54.35 -29.26
CA LEU A 17 15.32 53.20 -29.55
C LEU A 17 16.25 52.07 -30.00
N PHE A 18 16.58 51.12 -29.14
CA PHE A 18 17.01 49.79 -29.59
C PHE A 18 16.53 48.72 -28.61
N ALA A 19 15.71 47.83 -29.15
CA ALA A 19 15.20 46.64 -28.51
C ALA A 19 16.35 45.68 -28.18
N SER A 20 16.54 45.38 -26.90
CA SER A 20 17.31 44.23 -26.46
C SER A 20 16.34 43.08 -26.20
N ALA A 21 16.26 42.16 -27.16
CA ALA A 21 15.71 40.83 -26.95
C ALA A 21 16.66 40.09 -25.99
N ALA A 22 16.43 40.22 -24.69
CA ALA A 22 17.07 39.38 -23.69
C ALA A 22 16.47 37.97 -23.83
N LEU A 23 17.25 37.06 -24.41
CA LEU A 23 17.06 35.63 -24.22
C LEU A 23 16.95 35.39 -22.71
N HIS A 24 15.77 35.01 -22.25
CA HIS A 24 15.62 34.37 -20.95
C HIS A 24 16.26 32.99 -21.08
N ALA A 25 17.57 32.92 -20.85
CA ALA A 25 18.20 31.69 -20.44
C ALA A 25 17.54 31.31 -19.11
N GLN A 26 16.57 30.42 -19.19
CA GLN A 26 15.90 29.82 -18.05
C GLN A 26 17.00 29.11 -17.26
N GLN A 27 17.50 29.77 -16.20
CA GLN A 27 18.43 29.16 -15.27
C GLN A 27 17.73 27.91 -14.72
N ALA A 28 18.30 26.74 -15.01
CA ALA A 28 17.90 25.52 -14.33
C ALA A 28 17.92 25.80 -12.82
N PRO A 29 16.89 25.39 -12.06
CA PRO A 29 16.87 25.63 -10.63
C PRO A 29 18.15 25.04 -10.04
N ALA A 30 18.91 25.86 -9.32
CA ALA A 30 20.09 25.42 -8.60
C ALA A 30 19.68 24.23 -7.74
N SER A 31 20.26 23.05 -7.99
CA SER A 31 20.01 21.86 -7.17
C SER A 31 20.22 22.24 -5.71
N ALA A 32 19.21 22.03 -4.86
CA ALA A 32 19.33 22.29 -3.43
C ALA A 32 20.63 21.67 -2.90
N HIS A 33 21.33 22.39 -2.01
CA HIS A 33 22.58 21.93 -1.43
C HIS A 33 22.38 20.55 -0.77
N ARG A 34 23.04 19.51 -1.29
CA ARG A 34 22.97 18.13 -0.77
C ARG A 34 24.11 17.89 0.20
N GLU A 35 23.82 17.44 1.41
CA GLU A 35 24.84 17.18 2.44
C GLU A 35 25.53 15.82 2.24
N GLN A 36 24.82 14.82 1.71
CA GLN A 36 25.33 13.48 1.49
C GLN A 36 26.39 13.42 0.37
N ALA A 37 27.38 12.53 0.50
CA ALA A 37 28.33 12.24 -0.56
C ALA A 37 27.63 11.60 -1.78
N ALA A 38 28.19 11.74 -3.00
CA ALA A 38 27.55 11.26 -4.24
C ALA A 38 27.10 9.79 -4.18
N ASP A 39 27.94 8.91 -3.62
CA ASP A 39 27.63 7.49 -3.44
C ASP A 39 26.51 7.23 -2.44
N GLN A 40 26.47 8.01 -1.36
CA GLN A 40 25.38 7.94 -0.39
C GLN A 40 24.07 8.41 -1.00
N GLN A 41 24.08 9.45 -1.85
CA GLN A 41 22.88 9.94 -2.52
C GLN A 41 22.26 8.87 -3.43
N VAL A 42 23.07 8.16 -4.23
CA VAL A 42 22.58 7.06 -5.09
C VAL A 42 21.96 5.94 -4.27
N LEU A 43 22.65 5.49 -3.22
CA LEU A 43 22.13 4.44 -2.33
C LEU A 43 20.88 4.90 -1.57
N HIS A 44 20.85 6.16 -1.13
CA HIS A 44 19.71 6.75 -0.44
C HIS A 44 18.48 6.76 -1.35
N ALA A 45 18.64 7.26 -2.59
CA ALA A 45 17.56 7.28 -3.57
C ALA A 45 17.06 5.87 -3.90
N LEU A 46 17.95 4.89 -4.11
CA LEU A 46 17.56 3.50 -4.36
C LEU A 46 16.87 2.82 -3.16
N ASN A 47 17.05 3.31 -1.93
CA ASN A 47 16.37 2.79 -0.74
C ASN A 47 15.09 3.57 -0.38
N ARG A 48 14.97 4.85 -0.76
CA ARG A 48 13.79 5.69 -0.50
C ARG A 48 12.77 5.68 -1.64
N LEU A 49 13.25 5.68 -2.88
CA LEU A 49 12.45 5.75 -4.10
C LEU A 49 12.29 4.39 -4.79
N ALA A 50 12.88 3.35 -4.22
CA ALA A 50 12.76 1.96 -4.65
C ALA A 50 12.83 1.03 -3.43
N PHE A 51 12.63 -0.28 -3.65
CA PHE A 51 12.80 -1.29 -2.59
C PHE A 51 14.26 -1.74 -2.42
N GLY A 52 15.22 -0.85 -2.64
CA GLY A 52 16.65 -1.15 -2.59
C GLY A 52 17.26 -1.55 -3.94
N PRO A 53 18.60 -1.52 -4.03
CA PRO A 53 19.33 -1.86 -5.25
C PRO A 53 19.35 -3.38 -5.51
N ARG A 54 19.30 -3.75 -6.79
CA ARG A 54 19.76 -5.05 -7.30
C ARG A 54 21.25 -4.99 -7.66
N PRO A 55 21.91 -6.14 -7.86
CA PRO A 55 23.25 -6.16 -8.44
C PRO A 55 23.32 -5.32 -9.73
N GLY A 56 24.24 -4.36 -9.79
CA GLY A 56 24.42 -3.44 -10.92
C GLY A 56 23.57 -2.16 -10.90
N ASP A 57 22.53 -2.05 -10.08
CA ASP A 57 21.64 -0.87 -10.08
C ASP A 57 22.39 0.42 -9.68
N VAL A 58 23.30 0.35 -8.70
CA VAL A 58 24.11 1.50 -8.25
C VAL A 58 24.99 2.01 -9.38
N GLN A 59 25.69 1.11 -10.08
CA GLN A 59 26.56 1.43 -11.21
C GLN A 59 25.75 2.05 -12.36
N ARG A 60 24.57 1.49 -12.65
CA ARG A 60 23.67 2.01 -13.68
C ARG A 60 23.17 3.43 -13.36
N VAL A 61 22.79 3.70 -12.10
CA VAL A 61 22.37 5.05 -11.69
C VAL A 61 23.55 6.03 -11.74
N ARG A 62 24.75 5.63 -11.31
CA ARG A 62 25.96 6.47 -11.46
C ARG A 62 26.23 6.83 -12.92
N ALA A 63 26.14 5.85 -13.82
CA ALA A 63 26.38 6.06 -15.25
C ALA A 63 25.29 6.94 -15.91
N MET A 64 24.03 6.81 -15.49
CA MET A 64 22.91 7.64 -15.97
C MET A 64 22.95 9.06 -15.38
N GLY A 65 23.42 9.20 -14.14
CA GLY A 65 23.21 10.40 -13.34
C GLY A 65 21.96 10.28 -12.48
N LEU A 66 22.09 10.64 -11.20
CA LEU A 66 21.04 10.47 -10.19
C LEU A 66 19.75 11.23 -10.54
N ASP A 67 19.87 12.49 -10.96
CA ASP A 67 18.72 13.35 -11.21
C ASP A 67 17.91 12.87 -12.43
N GLN A 68 18.61 12.40 -13.46
CA GLN A 68 17.98 11.78 -14.62
C GLN A 68 17.24 10.49 -14.24
N TRP A 69 17.84 9.68 -13.37
CA TRP A 69 17.18 8.48 -12.86
C TRP A 69 15.93 8.82 -12.04
N ILE A 70 15.99 9.85 -11.18
CA ILE A 70 14.84 10.32 -10.40
C ILE A 70 13.71 10.81 -11.33
N ASP A 71 14.02 11.65 -12.33
CA ASP A 71 13.00 12.11 -13.29
C ASP A 71 12.39 10.93 -14.06
N GLN A 72 13.21 9.95 -14.48
CA GLN A 72 12.70 8.73 -15.09
C GLN A 72 11.73 7.98 -14.17
N GLN A 73 12.05 7.85 -12.88
CA GLN A 73 11.17 7.17 -11.89
C GLN A 73 9.89 7.95 -11.57
N LEU A 74 9.92 9.28 -11.64
CA LEU A 74 8.72 10.12 -11.56
C LEU A 74 7.83 9.95 -12.79
N HIS A 75 8.35 9.39 -13.90
CA HIS A 75 7.66 9.15 -15.17
C HIS A 75 7.60 7.65 -15.54
N PRO A 76 6.90 6.81 -14.75
CA PRO A 76 6.89 5.36 -14.97
C PRO A 76 6.33 4.95 -16.33
N GLU A 77 5.47 5.76 -16.96
CA GLU A 77 5.00 5.57 -18.32
C GLU A 77 6.12 5.50 -19.38
N ARG A 78 7.29 6.10 -19.09
CA ARG A 78 8.47 6.10 -19.96
C ARG A 78 9.38 4.88 -19.73
N ILE A 79 9.10 4.06 -18.72
CA ILE A 79 9.94 2.91 -18.36
C ILE A 79 9.31 1.61 -18.89
N PRO A 80 10.00 0.86 -19.76
CA PRO A 80 9.58 -0.49 -20.13
C PRO A 80 9.58 -1.42 -18.90
N ASP A 81 8.53 -2.21 -18.74
CA ASP A 81 8.33 -3.04 -17.54
C ASP A 81 7.96 -4.50 -17.88
N SER A 82 8.51 -4.99 -18.99
CA SER A 82 8.18 -6.30 -19.56
C SER A 82 8.51 -7.46 -18.61
N LYS A 83 9.61 -7.37 -17.85
CA LYS A 83 9.99 -8.39 -16.86
C LYS A 83 8.92 -8.56 -15.78
N ALA A 84 8.41 -7.46 -15.22
CA ALA A 84 7.33 -7.52 -14.24
C ALA A 84 6.03 -8.03 -14.87
N GLN A 85 5.69 -7.60 -16.08
CA GLN A 85 4.50 -8.10 -16.78
C GLN A 85 4.57 -9.62 -16.99
N GLN A 86 5.72 -10.15 -17.43
CA GLN A 86 5.94 -11.58 -17.59
C GLN A 86 5.87 -12.34 -16.25
N ALA A 87 6.43 -11.77 -15.18
CA ALA A 87 6.34 -12.37 -13.84
C ALA A 87 4.89 -12.45 -13.36
N ILE A 88 4.12 -11.37 -13.53
CA ILE A 88 2.71 -11.31 -13.11
C ILE A 88 1.82 -12.24 -13.94
N ALA A 89 2.13 -12.44 -15.23
CA ALA A 89 1.38 -13.35 -16.09
C ALA A 89 1.44 -14.82 -15.64
N ARG A 90 2.40 -15.20 -14.77
CA ARG A 90 2.53 -16.57 -14.23
C ARG A 90 1.45 -16.91 -13.20
N TYR A 91 0.76 -15.92 -12.62
CA TYR A 91 -0.27 -16.16 -11.60
C TYR A 91 -1.65 -16.35 -12.24
N PRO A 92 -2.33 -17.48 -12.01
CA PRO A 92 -3.63 -17.79 -12.63
C PRO A 92 -4.70 -16.69 -12.47
N THR A 93 -4.73 -16.01 -11.33
CA THR A 93 -5.67 -14.92 -11.06
C THR A 93 -5.52 -13.74 -12.02
N PHE A 94 -4.31 -13.46 -12.51
CA PHE A 94 -4.04 -12.33 -13.40
C PHE A 94 -4.35 -12.65 -14.87
N GLY A 95 -4.38 -13.92 -15.26
CA GLY A 95 -4.81 -14.36 -16.60
C GLY A 95 -6.32 -14.43 -16.82
N ARG A 96 -7.14 -14.22 -15.77
CA ARG A 96 -8.61 -14.34 -15.83
C ARG A 96 -9.29 -12.97 -15.84
N GLN A 97 -10.47 -12.88 -16.48
CA GLN A 97 -11.32 -11.70 -16.34
C GLN A 97 -11.94 -11.65 -14.93
N GLU A 98 -12.17 -10.44 -14.40
CA GLU A 98 -12.72 -10.26 -13.06
C GLU A 98 -14.12 -10.85 -12.92
N ASN A 99 -14.98 -10.62 -13.91
CA ASN A 99 -16.33 -11.18 -13.94
C ASN A 99 -16.32 -12.72 -13.88
N ALA A 100 -15.34 -13.38 -14.49
CA ALA A 100 -15.21 -14.83 -14.42
C ALA A 100 -14.84 -15.31 -13.00
N LEU A 101 -13.98 -14.57 -12.30
CA LEU A 101 -13.63 -14.84 -10.90
C LEU A 101 -14.83 -14.63 -9.96
N LEU A 102 -15.61 -13.56 -10.17
CA LEU A 102 -16.82 -13.29 -9.40
C LEU A 102 -17.93 -14.30 -9.67
N GLN A 103 -18.07 -14.76 -10.91
CA GLN A 103 -19.00 -15.83 -11.27
C GLN A 103 -18.59 -17.15 -10.59
N GLN A 104 -17.29 -17.50 -10.62
CA GLN A 104 -16.76 -18.66 -9.91
C GLN A 104 -17.07 -18.61 -8.40
N TYR A 105 -16.93 -17.43 -7.78
CA TYR A 105 -17.35 -17.23 -6.39
C TYR A 105 -18.85 -17.44 -6.20
N ALA A 106 -19.68 -16.86 -7.08
CA ALA A 106 -21.13 -16.96 -7.01
C ALA A 106 -21.64 -18.40 -7.13
N ASP A 107 -21.07 -19.17 -8.06
CA ASP A 107 -21.39 -20.58 -8.26
C ASP A 107 -21.02 -21.38 -7.01
N ALA A 108 -19.81 -21.18 -6.46
CA ALA A 108 -19.40 -21.82 -5.23
C ALA A 108 -20.33 -21.50 -4.03
N GLN A 109 -20.89 -20.28 -3.95
CA GLN A 109 -21.90 -19.96 -2.94
C GLN A 109 -23.23 -20.66 -3.18
N ARG A 110 -23.67 -20.80 -4.44
CA ARG A 110 -24.89 -21.53 -4.80
C ARG A 110 -24.76 -23.00 -4.41
N ASP A 111 -23.65 -23.64 -4.77
CA ASP A 111 -23.40 -25.05 -4.47
C ASP A 111 -23.39 -25.30 -2.97
N ARG A 112 -22.71 -24.43 -2.20
CA ARG A 112 -22.69 -24.54 -0.73
C ARG A 112 -24.08 -24.41 -0.11
N ARG A 113 -24.96 -23.58 -0.69
CA ARG A 113 -26.35 -23.44 -0.21
C ARG A 113 -27.16 -24.69 -0.54
N GLN A 114 -27.02 -25.23 -1.74
CA GLN A 114 -27.72 -26.44 -2.18
C GLN A 114 -27.32 -27.65 -1.32
N ILE A 115 -26.01 -27.89 -1.17
CA ILE A 115 -25.50 -29.00 -0.34
C ILE A 115 -25.90 -28.85 1.14
N ARG A 116 -25.97 -27.61 1.65
CA ARG A 116 -26.45 -27.38 3.03
C ARG A 116 -27.95 -27.68 3.19
N ALA A 117 -28.75 -27.46 2.15
CA ALA A 117 -30.16 -27.83 2.13
C ALA A 117 -30.30 -29.37 2.08
N ASP A 118 -29.42 -30.04 1.33
CA ASP A 118 -29.45 -31.48 1.06
C ASP A 118 -28.61 -32.30 2.08
N ARG A 119 -28.57 -31.86 3.35
CA ARG A 119 -27.67 -32.39 4.41
C ARG A 119 -27.65 -33.92 4.60
N ALA A 120 -28.67 -34.64 4.09
CA ALA A 120 -28.80 -36.09 4.18
C ALA A 120 -28.12 -36.88 3.04
N SER A 121 -27.62 -36.23 1.98
CA SER A 121 -27.11 -36.91 0.77
C SER A 121 -25.72 -36.45 0.30
N MET A 122 -24.86 -35.94 1.20
CA MET A 122 -23.53 -35.45 0.82
C MET A 122 -22.60 -36.61 0.41
N SER A 123 -22.35 -36.75 -0.90
CA SER A 123 -21.49 -37.82 -1.41
C SER A 123 -19.99 -37.51 -1.20
N ARG A 124 -19.15 -38.53 -1.34
CA ARG A 124 -17.69 -38.37 -1.37
C ARG A 124 -17.24 -37.45 -2.52
N GLN A 125 -17.91 -37.52 -3.66
CA GLN A 125 -17.61 -36.68 -4.83
C GLN A 125 -17.94 -35.21 -4.55
N ASP A 126 -19.09 -34.92 -3.91
CA ASP A 126 -19.46 -33.56 -3.50
C ASP A 126 -18.46 -32.97 -2.51
N SER A 127 -17.97 -33.79 -1.59
CA SER A 127 -16.95 -33.40 -0.61
C SER A 127 -15.61 -33.04 -1.27
N ILE A 128 -15.18 -33.80 -2.29
CA ILE A 128 -13.97 -33.52 -3.07
C ILE A 128 -14.14 -32.25 -3.90
N ALA A 129 -15.27 -32.10 -4.59
CA ALA A 129 -15.57 -30.92 -5.42
C ALA A 129 -15.62 -29.64 -4.57
N LEU A 130 -16.23 -29.69 -3.39
CA LEU A 130 -16.25 -28.58 -2.43
C LEU A 130 -14.83 -28.21 -1.96
N ARG A 131 -13.99 -29.21 -1.69
CA ARG A 131 -12.60 -28.98 -1.30
C ARG A 131 -11.82 -28.31 -2.42
N GLN A 132 -11.91 -28.83 -3.65
CA GLN A 132 -11.23 -28.27 -4.82
C GLN A 132 -11.67 -26.83 -5.11
N ARG A 133 -12.99 -26.54 -5.08
CA ARG A 133 -13.50 -25.17 -5.21
C ARG A 133 -12.98 -24.27 -4.08
N GLY A 134 -12.98 -24.76 -2.84
CA GLY A 134 -12.42 -24.03 -1.71
C GLY A 134 -10.91 -23.74 -1.86
N GLU A 135 -10.14 -24.66 -2.44
CA GLU A 135 -8.72 -24.47 -2.76
C GLU A 135 -8.53 -23.44 -3.87
N GLN A 136 -9.35 -23.46 -4.94
CA GLN A 136 -9.30 -22.46 -6.00
C GLN A 136 -9.63 -21.05 -5.51
N LEU A 137 -10.66 -20.89 -4.67
CA LEU A 137 -11.01 -19.58 -4.09
C LEU A 137 -9.90 -19.06 -3.15
N ARG A 138 -9.22 -19.97 -2.43
CA ARG A 138 -8.04 -19.61 -1.64
C ARG A 138 -6.84 -19.24 -2.50
N GLY A 139 -6.70 -19.87 -3.67
CA GLY A 139 -5.66 -19.58 -4.66
C GLY A 139 -5.62 -18.10 -5.06
N VAL A 140 -6.77 -17.43 -5.16
CA VAL A 140 -6.84 -15.98 -5.47
C VAL A 140 -6.09 -15.14 -4.46
N VAL A 141 -6.26 -15.41 -3.16
CA VAL A 141 -5.57 -14.66 -2.10
C VAL A 141 -4.07 -14.91 -2.19
N THR A 142 -3.66 -16.16 -2.39
CA THR A 142 -2.25 -16.54 -2.53
C THR A 142 -1.61 -15.86 -3.74
N ASP A 143 -2.26 -15.92 -4.91
CA ASP A 143 -1.78 -15.29 -6.14
C ASP A 143 -1.60 -13.78 -5.96
N LEU A 144 -2.56 -13.09 -5.35
CA LEU A 144 -2.47 -11.65 -5.09
C LEU A 144 -1.25 -11.32 -4.20
N GLN A 145 -1.08 -12.06 -3.11
CA GLN A 145 0.02 -11.83 -2.17
C GLN A 145 1.38 -12.08 -2.82
N SER A 146 1.53 -13.19 -3.55
CA SER A 146 2.77 -13.51 -4.27
C SER A 146 3.04 -12.53 -5.41
N ALA A 147 2.02 -12.15 -6.19
CA ALA A 147 2.14 -11.19 -7.28
C ALA A 147 2.61 -9.81 -6.80
N LYS A 148 2.15 -9.35 -5.63
CA LYS A 148 2.61 -8.08 -5.03
C LYS A 148 4.12 -8.10 -4.79
N VAL A 149 4.64 -9.17 -4.20
CA VAL A 149 6.08 -9.33 -3.95
C VAL A 149 6.84 -9.44 -5.27
N ALA A 150 6.36 -10.29 -6.19
CA ALA A 150 6.99 -10.49 -7.49
C ALA A 150 7.11 -9.20 -8.30
N ARG A 151 6.06 -8.36 -8.30
CA ARG A 151 6.10 -7.05 -8.96
C ARG A 151 7.13 -6.12 -8.32
N ALA A 152 7.17 -6.04 -6.99
CA ALA A 152 8.12 -5.21 -6.27
C ALA A 152 9.59 -5.64 -6.52
N VAL A 153 9.84 -6.95 -6.67
CA VAL A 153 11.15 -7.50 -7.02
C VAL A 153 11.52 -7.22 -8.49
N ALA A 154 10.59 -7.47 -9.43
CA ALA A 154 10.87 -7.48 -10.86
C ALA A 154 10.84 -6.11 -11.55
N SER A 155 9.98 -5.20 -11.07
CA SER A 155 9.63 -3.97 -11.79
C SER A 155 10.80 -3.02 -11.93
N GLU A 156 10.96 -2.40 -13.11
CA GLU A 156 11.88 -1.26 -13.29
C GLU A 156 11.22 0.07 -12.88
N ARG A 157 9.89 0.09 -12.72
CA ARG A 157 9.09 1.24 -12.27
C ARG A 157 9.03 1.31 -10.75
N GLN A 158 10.19 1.28 -10.10
CA GLN A 158 10.28 1.08 -8.66
C GLN A 158 9.55 2.15 -7.83
N LEU A 159 9.64 3.43 -8.20
CA LEU A 159 8.90 4.47 -7.46
C LEU A 159 7.38 4.31 -7.63
N GLN A 160 6.91 3.83 -8.78
CA GLN A 160 5.49 3.49 -8.96
C GLN A 160 5.04 2.39 -8.00
N GLU A 161 5.86 1.36 -7.78
CA GLU A 161 5.53 0.29 -6.85
C GLU A 161 5.57 0.76 -5.38
N VAL A 162 6.53 1.62 -5.02
CA VAL A 162 6.58 2.27 -3.70
C VAL A 162 5.34 3.13 -3.45
N MET A 163 4.93 3.93 -4.44
CA MET A 163 3.73 4.76 -4.36
C MET A 163 2.45 3.92 -4.34
N THR A 164 2.41 2.81 -5.08
CA THR A 164 1.28 1.88 -5.06
C THR A 164 1.11 1.26 -3.67
N ASP A 165 2.21 0.82 -3.06
CA ASP A 165 2.19 0.28 -1.69
C ASP A 165 1.75 1.32 -0.66
N PHE A 166 2.28 2.54 -0.76
CA PHE A 166 1.88 3.68 0.08
C PHE A 166 0.38 3.98 -0.03
N TRP A 167 -0.15 4.11 -1.25
CA TRP A 167 -1.56 4.43 -1.45
C TRP A 167 -2.48 3.29 -1.08
N PHE A 168 -2.10 2.04 -1.35
CA PHE A 168 -2.85 0.88 -0.88
C PHE A 168 -2.92 0.86 0.65
N ASN A 169 -1.82 1.17 1.33
CA ASN A 169 -1.78 1.24 2.79
C ASN A 169 -2.61 2.42 3.33
N HIS A 170 -2.59 3.57 2.65
CA HIS A 170 -3.39 4.74 2.99
C HIS A 170 -4.90 4.47 2.85
N PHE A 171 -5.31 3.82 1.76
CA PHE A 171 -6.69 3.41 1.49
C PHE A 171 -6.87 1.92 1.79
N ASN A 172 -6.51 1.51 3.02
CA ASN A 172 -6.41 0.10 3.37
C ASN A 172 -7.75 -0.63 3.22
N VAL A 173 -7.70 -1.83 2.64
CA VAL A 173 -8.85 -2.73 2.51
C VAL A 173 -8.46 -4.13 3.01
N PHE A 174 -9.20 -4.62 3.99
CA PHE A 174 -8.95 -5.92 4.60
C PHE A 174 -9.47 -7.07 3.74
N ILE A 175 -8.58 -7.87 3.15
CA ILE A 175 -8.94 -8.96 2.23
C ILE A 175 -9.82 -10.05 2.87
N ARG A 176 -9.76 -10.20 4.20
CA ARG A 176 -10.51 -11.23 4.95
C ARG A 176 -11.82 -10.71 5.56
N LYS A 177 -12.34 -9.55 5.13
CA LYS A 177 -13.71 -9.08 5.45
C LYS A 177 -14.77 -10.17 5.19
N GLY A 178 -14.51 -11.03 4.21
CA GLY A 178 -15.35 -12.17 3.84
C GLY A 178 -16.10 -11.94 2.55
N GLY A 179 -17.04 -12.82 2.23
CA GLY A 179 -17.85 -12.69 1.02
C GLY A 179 -17.00 -12.63 -0.27
N PRO A 180 -17.31 -11.74 -1.21
CA PRO A 180 -16.56 -11.55 -2.46
C PRO A 180 -15.29 -10.69 -2.33
N GLN A 181 -14.90 -10.25 -1.13
CA GLN A 181 -13.79 -9.29 -0.94
C GLN A 181 -12.49 -9.63 -1.71
N PRO A 182 -11.95 -10.87 -1.69
CA PRO A 182 -10.70 -11.18 -2.40
C PRO A 182 -10.75 -10.93 -3.90
N PHE A 183 -11.93 -11.01 -4.49
CA PHE A 183 -12.12 -10.92 -5.95
C PHE A 183 -12.13 -9.48 -6.46
N TYR A 184 -12.28 -8.49 -5.57
CA TYR A 184 -12.18 -7.06 -5.91
C TYR A 184 -10.76 -6.50 -5.74
N MET A 185 -9.88 -7.22 -5.02
CA MET A 185 -8.57 -6.68 -4.63
C MET A 185 -7.63 -6.46 -5.82
N ARG A 186 -7.76 -7.29 -6.86
CA ARG A 186 -6.90 -7.20 -8.05
C ARG A 186 -7.10 -5.87 -8.79
N SER A 187 -8.33 -5.56 -9.17
CA SER A 187 -8.66 -4.30 -9.85
C SER A 187 -8.45 -3.10 -8.93
N TYR A 188 -8.69 -3.27 -7.63
CA TYR A 188 -8.46 -2.23 -6.65
C TYR A 188 -6.98 -1.80 -6.59
N GLU A 189 -6.06 -2.73 -6.37
CA GLU A 189 -4.62 -2.39 -6.33
C GLU A 189 -4.10 -1.92 -7.70
N GLN A 190 -4.58 -2.53 -8.79
CA GLN A 190 -4.20 -2.10 -10.15
C GLN A 190 -4.67 -0.67 -10.47
N GLY A 191 -5.91 -0.31 -10.10
CA GLY A 191 -6.42 1.03 -10.35
C GLY A 191 -5.78 2.10 -9.46
N ILE A 192 -5.31 1.74 -8.25
CA ILE A 192 -4.41 2.56 -7.44
C ILE A 192 -3.06 2.74 -8.15
N ARG A 193 -2.46 1.64 -8.63
CA ARG A 193 -1.16 1.67 -9.34
C ARG A 193 -1.17 2.58 -10.56
N GLU A 194 -2.26 2.57 -11.33
CA GLU A 194 -2.44 3.43 -12.50
C GLU A 194 -2.54 4.93 -12.15
N ARG A 195 -2.99 5.25 -10.93
CA ARG A 195 -3.21 6.62 -10.46
C ARG A 195 -2.18 7.08 -9.43
N SER A 196 -1.13 6.30 -9.18
CA SER A 196 -0.23 6.53 -8.04
C SER A 196 0.53 7.86 -8.08
N PHE A 197 0.69 8.46 -9.27
CA PHE A 197 1.26 9.79 -9.53
C PHE A 197 0.27 10.73 -10.25
N GLY A 198 -1.02 10.38 -10.29
CA GLY A 198 -2.04 11.19 -10.94
C GLY A 198 -2.52 12.34 -10.04
N ASN A 199 -3.73 12.80 -10.32
CA ASN A 199 -4.41 13.76 -9.45
C ASN A 199 -5.04 13.05 -8.23
N PHE A 200 -4.94 13.65 -7.05
CA PHE A 200 -5.49 13.09 -5.81
C PHE A 200 -7.01 12.94 -5.85
N ARG A 201 -7.76 13.89 -6.44
CA ARG A 201 -9.21 13.80 -6.58
C ARG A 201 -9.64 12.62 -7.46
N ASP A 202 -8.85 12.30 -8.49
CA ASP A 202 -9.10 11.13 -9.35
C ASP A 202 -8.82 9.82 -8.62
N LEU A 203 -7.73 9.75 -7.87
CA LEU A 203 -7.41 8.60 -7.03
C LEU A 203 -8.49 8.40 -5.96
N LEU A 204 -8.87 9.47 -5.27
CA LEU A 204 -9.91 9.45 -4.25
C LEU A 204 -11.25 9.00 -4.84
N GLY A 205 -11.63 9.52 -6.01
CA GLY A 205 -12.86 9.12 -6.71
C GLY A 205 -12.87 7.66 -7.14
N PHE A 206 -11.72 7.13 -7.59
CA PHE A 206 -11.57 5.71 -7.90
C PHE A 206 -11.77 4.84 -6.65
N VAL A 207 -11.08 5.18 -5.56
CA VAL A 207 -11.21 4.46 -4.28
C VAL A 207 -12.64 4.56 -3.76
N ALA A 208 -13.23 5.76 -3.82
CA ALA A 208 -14.55 6.06 -3.32
C ALA A 208 -15.63 5.12 -3.90
N LYS A 209 -15.51 4.85 -5.19
CA LYS A 209 -16.42 4.02 -5.99
C LYS A 209 -15.97 2.56 -6.15
N SER A 210 -14.83 2.17 -5.59
CA SER A 210 -14.32 0.81 -5.70
C SER A 210 -15.23 -0.20 -4.99
N PRO A 211 -15.61 -1.33 -5.64
CA PRO A 211 -16.31 -2.41 -4.95
C PRO A 211 -15.58 -2.95 -3.71
N ALA A 212 -14.25 -2.94 -3.74
CA ALA A 212 -13.42 -3.37 -2.61
C ALA A 212 -13.65 -2.49 -1.38
N MET A 213 -13.70 -1.16 -1.56
CA MET A 213 -13.88 -0.19 -0.49
C MET A 213 -15.34 -0.12 -0.02
N LEU A 214 -16.28 -0.06 -0.96
CA LEU A 214 -17.72 -0.02 -0.67
C LEU A 214 -18.20 -1.27 0.11
N PHE A 215 -17.64 -2.44 -0.18
CA PHE A 215 -17.93 -3.65 0.59
C PHE A 215 -17.23 -3.64 1.95
N TYR A 216 -15.97 -3.22 2.00
CA TYR A 216 -15.16 -3.23 3.22
C TYR A 216 -15.74 -2.30 4.30
N LEU A 217 -16.17 -1.10 3.92
CA LEU A 217 -16.75 -0.11 4.84
C LEU A 217 -18.27 -0.20 4.96
N ASP A 218 -18.88 -1.26 4.41
CA ASP A 218 -20.31 -1.56 4.45
C ASP A 218 -21.21 -0.48 3.81
N ASN A 219 -20.66 0.43 3.01
CA ASN A 219 -21.45 1.45 2.30
C ASN A 219 -22.35 0.85 1.21
N ALA A 220 -21.97 -0.30 0.65
CA ALA A 220 -22.80 -1.00 -0.33
C ALA A 220 -24.21 -1.34 0.18
N ARG A 221 -24.44 -1.29 1.50
CA ARG A 221 -25.74 -1.49 2.15
C ARG A 221 -26.34 -0.21 2.75
N SER A 222 -25.63 0.93 2.65
CA SER A 222 -26.07 2.22 3.17
C SER A 222 -27.23 2.75 2.33
N MET A 223 -28.29 3.18 3.02
CA MET A 223 -29.47 3.76 2.38
C MET A 223 -30.10 4.84 3.27
N ALA A 224 -30.91 5.69 2.65
CA ALA A 224 -31.66 6.74 3.33
C ALA A 224 -32.43 6.19 4.54
N ASP A 225 -32.40 6.94 5.64
CA ASP A 225 -33.20 6.63 6.81
C ASP A 225 -34.69 6.73 6.49
N SER A 226 -35.51 5.98 7.22
CA SER A 226 -36.95 5.90 6.93
C SER A 226 -37.72 7.22 7.05
N GLY A 227 -37.12 8.24 7.71
CA GLY A 227 -37.68 9.59 7.82
C GLY A 227 -37.24 10.54 6.70
N GLN A 228 -36.30 10.15 5.84
CA GLN A 228 -35.76 10.99 4.77
C GLN A 228 -36.38 10.63 3.41
N PRO A 229 -36.60 11.60 2.52
CA PRO A 229 -37.14 11.32 1.21
C PRO A 229 -36.11 10.55 0.38
N ALA A 230 -36.49 9.35 -0.09
CA ALA A 230 -35.68 8.64 -1.07
C ALA A 230 -35.84 9.27 -2.48
N LEU A 231 -34.79 9.18 -3.30
CA LEU A 231 -34.80 9.62 -4.69
C LEU A 231 -35.59 8.61 -5.54
N VAL A 232 -36.91 8.70 -5.46
CA VAL A 232 -37.88 7.86 -6.18
C VAL A 232 -38.55 8.71 -7.25
N SER A 233 -38.53 8.28 -8.51
CA SER A 233 -39.24 8.99 -9.58
C SER A 233 -40.76 9.02 -9.31
N LEU A 234 -41.46 10.06 -9.80
CA LEU A 234 -42.91 10.19 -9.66
C LEU A 234 -43.65 8.95 -10.21
N GLU A 235 -43.19 8.42 -11.35
CA GLU A 235 -43.70 7.17 -11.94
C GLU A 235 -43.48 5.94 -11.05
N MET A 236 -42.35 5.86 -10.35
CA MET A 236 -42.03 4.74 -9.46
C MET A 236 -42.79 4.84 -8.14
N ARG A 237 -43.06 6.07 -7.64
CA ARG A 237 -44.03 6.31 -6.56
C ARG A 237 -45.43 5.86 -6.98
N ASN A 238 -45.90 6.29 -8.15
CA ASN A 238 -47.21 5.90 -8.69
C ASN A 238 -47.33 4.38 -8.90
N ARG A 239 -46.27 3.69 -9.36
CA ARG A 239 -46.25 2.21 -9.47
C ARG A 239 -46.22 1.50 -8.11
N MET A 240 -45.55 2.06 -7.10
CA MET A 240 -45.54 1.50 -5.75
C MET A 240 -46.88 1.71 -5.04
N GLU A 241 -47.56 2.84 -5.29
CA GLU A 241 -48.91 3.13 -4.77
C GLU A 241 -50.00 2.35 -5.53
N ALA A 242 -49.82 2.09 -6.83
CA ALA A 242 -50.76 1.33 -7.65
C ALA A 242 -50.68 -0.21 -7.46
N GLN A 243 -49.72 -0.73 -6.68
CA GLN A 243 -49.74 -2.15 -6.31
C GLN A 243 -50.79 -2.41 -5.24
N PRO A 244 -51.88 -3.16 -5.53
CA PRO A 244 -52.86 -3.48 -4.50
C PRO A 244 -52.15 -4.33 -3.45
N ARG A 245 -52.18 -3.89 -2.19
CA ARG A 245 -51.86 -4.76 -1.05
C ARG A 245 -52.70 -6.03 -1.21
N ARG A 246 -52.07 -7.15 -1.58
CA ARG A 246 -52.75 -8.45 -1.63
C ARG A 246 -53.30 -8.72 -0.22
N ARG A 247 -54.57 -8.39 -0.04
CA ARG A 247 -55.36 -8.71 1.15
C ARG A 247 -55.52 -10.22 1.12
N GLY A 248 -54.53 -10.92 1.71
CA GLY A 248 -54.58 -12.35 1.90
C GLY A 248 -55.86 -12.72 2.63
N ARG A 249 -56.61 -13.64 2.04
CA ARG A 249 -57.80 -14.29 2.59
C ARG A 249 -57.53 -14.69 4.05
N ARG A 250 -58.21 -14.06 5.00
CA ARG A 250 -58.13 -14.38 6.44
C ARG A 250 -58.65 -15.82 6.63
N MET A 251 -57.75 -16.76 6.88
CA MET A 251 -58.09 -18.02 7.55
C MET A 251 -58.09 -17.76 9.06
N PRO A 252 -59.06 -18.25 9.83
CA PRO A 252 -59.04 -18.10 11.29
C PRO A 252 -57.95 -19.03 11.86
N GLN A 253 -56.90 -18.45 12.43
CA GLN A 253 -55.90 -19.17 13.22
C GLN A 253 -56.05 -18.80 14.70
N GLN A 254 -55.98 -19.83 15.54
CA GLN A 254 -55.97 -19.79 17.01
C GLN A 254 -54.98 -18.76 17.57
N PRO A 255 -55.25 -18.18 18.75
CA PRO A 255 -54.40 -17.16 19.33
C PRO A 255 -53.04 -17.76 19.75
N ARG A 256 -52.02 -17.55 18.92
CA ARG A 256 -50.63 -17.73 19.33
C ARG A 256 -50.20 -16.53 20.16
N GLN A 257 -49.59 -16.81 21.30
CA GLN A 257 -48.99 -15.82 22.20
C GLN A 257 -48.08 -14.84 21.43
N PRO A 258 -48.05 -13.55 21.80
CA PRO A 258 -47.18 -12.58 21.16
C PRO A 258 -45.72 -12.93 21.45
N GLN A 259 -45.05 -13.56 20.47
CA GLN A 259 -43.59 -13.54 20.44
C GLN A 259 -43.16 -12.08 20.26
N PRO A 260 -42.15 -11.59 21.01
CA PRO A 260 -41.63 -10.25 20.80
C PRO A 260 -41.23 -10.15 19.33
N GLN A 261 -41.83 -9.17 18.63
CA GLN A 261 -41.43 -8.83 17.28
C GLN A 261 -39.94 -8.57 17.32
N ALA A 262 -39.14 -9.53 16.86
CA ALA A 262 -37.78 -9.25 16.46
C ALA A 262 -37.92 -8.16 15.39
N GLN A 263 -37.71 -6.91 15.79
CA GLN A 263 -37.58 -5.79 14.87
C GLN A 263 -36.56 -6.26 13.83
N ARG A 264 -37.03 -6.61 12.63
CA ARG A 264 -36.17 -6.74 11.47
C ARG A 264 -35.45 -5.40 11.41
N ARG A 265 -34.19 -5.35 11.86
CA ARG A 265 -33.34 -4.15 11.80
C ARG A 265 -33.50 -3.59 10.39
N ARG A 266 -34.27 -2.52 10.26
CA ARG A 266 -34.44 -1.83 8.98
C ARG A 266 -33.05 -1.33 8.61
N GLN A 267 -32.57 -1.68 7.42
CA GLN A 267 -31.31 -1.13 6.90
C GLN A 267 -31.48 0.40 6.86
N GLY A 268 -30.51 1.11 7.42
CA GLY A 268 -30.52 2.56 7.58
C GLY A 268 -29.13 3.12 7.28
N LEU A 269 -28.95 4.41 7.55
CA LEU A 269 -27.72 5.13 7.28
C LEU A 269 -26.51 4.45 7.95
N ASN A 270 -25.43 4.26 7.17
CA ASN A 270 -24.16 3.76 7.70
C ASN A 270 -23.10 4.86 7.62
N GLU A 271 -22.71 5.38 8.78
CA GLU A 271 -21.73 6.47 8.90
C GLU A 271 -20.28 6.05 8.67
N ASN A 272 -19.98 4.75 8.74
CA ASN A 272 -18.62 4.25 8.75
C ASN A 272 -17.80 4.80 7.58
N TYR A 273 -18.34 4.75 6.36
CA TYR A 273 -17.60 5.28 5.21
C TYR A 273 -17.42 6.80 5.25
N GLY A 274 -18.43 7.55 5.70
CA GLY A 274 -18.30 9.00 5.83
C GLY A 274 -17.24 9.40 6.85
N ARG A 275 -17.14 8.65 7.96
CA ARG A 275 -16.09 8.82 8.96
C ARG A 275 -14.72 8.54 8.37
N GLU A 276 -14.51 7.37 7.77
CA GLU A 276 -13.20 7.03 7.19
C GLU A 276 -12.78 7.98 6.07
N LEU A 277 -13.75 8.45 5.25
CA LEU A 277 -13.48 9.41 4.19
C LEU A 277 -12.90 10.72 4.75
N LEU A 278 -13.50 11.29 5.79
CA LEU A 278 -13.02 12.51 6.43
C LEU A 278 -11.75 12.28 7.25
N GLU A 279 -11.74 11.24 8.08
CA GLU A 279 -10.71 11.02 9.10
C GLU A 279 -9.42 10.43 8.55
N LEU A 280 -9.51 9.35 7.78
CA LEU A 280 -8.34 8.54 7.41
C LEU A 280 -7.90 8.72 5.97
N HIS A 281 -8.85 9.00 5.08
CA HIS A 281 -8.59 9.16 3.65
C HIS A 281 -8.24 10.59 3.26
N THR A 282 -8.68 11.61 4.02
CA THR A 282 -8.58 13.01 3.58
C THR A 282 -8.11 13.98 4.66
N LEU A 283 -8.98 14.50 5.52
CA LEU A 283 -8.68 15.65 6.37
C LEU A 283 -7.77 15.31 7.57
N GLY A 284 -7.70 14.05 7.98
CA GLY A 284 -7.01 13.65 9.21
C GLY A 284 -7.91 13.81 10.44
N VAL A 285 -7.59 13.13 11.55
CA VAL A 285 -8.36 13.15 12.82
C VAL A 285 -8.62 14.58 13.31
N ASP A 286 -7.62 15.45 13.24
CA ASP A 286 -7.71 16.86 13.65
C ASP A 286 -8.10 17.78 12.47
N GLY A 287 -8.83 17.23 11.51
CA GLY A 287 -9.12 17.85 10.22
C GLY A 287 -10.08 19.04 10.25
N GLY A 288 -10.73 19.27 11.40
CA GLY A 288 -11.71 20.35 11.61
C GLY A 288 -13.15 20.02 11.20
N TYR A 289 -13.46 18.74 10.95
CA TYR A 289 -14.82 18.29 10.70
C TYR A 289 -15.56 17.93 12.00
N THR A 290 -16.88 17.94 11.94
CA THR A 290 -17.76 17.59 13.07
C THR A 290 -18.40 16.22 12.87
N GLN A 291 -18.99 15.67 13.94
CA GLN A 291 -19.84 14.47 13.81
C GLN A 291 -21.04 14.71 12.88
N GLN A 292 -21.53 15.96 12.75
CA GLN A 292 -22.57 16.28 11.78
C GLN A 292 -22.05 16.13 10.35
N ASP A 293 -20.83 16.57 10.05
CA ASP A 293 -20.23 16.38 8.72
C ASP A 293 -20.10 14.90 8.36
N VAL A 294 -19.75 14.04 9.33
CA VAL A 294 -19.72 12.58 9.13
C VAL A 294 -21.10 12.05 8.69
N ILE A 295 -22.17 12.50 9.35
CA ILE A 295 -23.55 12.12 9.02
C ILE A 295 -23.91 12.64 7.62
N GLU A 296 -23.62 13.91 7.32
CA GLU A 296 -23.95 14.55 6.05
C GLU A 296 -23.21 13.91 4.86
N VAL A 297 -21.93 13.56 5.05
CA VAL A 297 -21.16 12.77 4.08
C VAL A 297 -21.77 11.39 3.91
N ALA A 298 -22.13 10.70 5.00
CA ALA A 298 -22.77 9.39 4.90
C ALA A 298 -24.09 9.45 4.13
N ARG A 299 -24.88 10.51 4.35
CA ARG A 299 -26.12 10.76 3.60
C ARG A 299 -25.82 10.97 2.11
N ALA A 300 -24.80 11.74 1.77
CA ALA A 300 -24.37 11.98 0.38
C ALA A 300 -23.94 10.70 -0.35
N LEU A 301 -23.34 9.74 0.38
CA LEU A 301 -22.88 8.46 -0.17
C LEU A 301 -23.96 7.36 -0.21
N THR A 302 -25.17 7.62 0.28
CA THR A 302 -26.27 6.64 0.20
C THR A 302 -26.60 6.30 -1.26
N GLY A 303 -26.95 5.03 -1.51
CA GLY A 303 -27.22 4.56 -2.87
C GLY A 303 -25.99 4.26 -3.73
N TRP A 304 -24.78 4.64 -3.30
CA TRP A 304 -23.52 4.16 -3.87
C TRP A 304 -23.32 2.70 -3.46
N THR A 305 -23.53 1.77 -4.38
CA THR A 305 -23.55 0.34 -4.08
C THR A 305 -22.86 -0.47 -5.17
N ILE A 306 -22.90 -1.79 -5.03
CA ILE A 306 -22.27 -2.74 -5.94
C ILE A 306 -23.32 -3.68 -6.53
N ARG A 307 -23.13 -4.07 -7.79
CA ARG A 307 -23.86 -5.19 -8.38
C ARG A 307 -23.55 -6.45 -7.59
N LYS A 308 -24.46 -7.43 -7.65
CA LYS A 308 -24.19 -8.73 -7.04
C LYS A 308 -23.03 -9.41 -7.79
N PRO A 309 -22.27 -10.33 -7.17
CA PRO A 309 -21.22 -11.07 -7.86
C PRO A 309 -21.69 -11.78 -9.14
N GLN A 310 -22.93 -12.30 -9.16
CA GLN A 310 -23.56 -12.90 -10.36
C GLN A 310 -23.78 -11.91 -11.52
N GLU A 311 -23.80 -10.61 -11.21
CA GLU A 311 -24.03 -9.51 -12.15
C GLU A 311 -22.73 -8.75 -12.44
N GLY A 312 -21.56 -9.31 -12.08
CA GLY A 312 -20.24 -8.72 -12.32
C GLY A 312 -19.69 -7.82 -11.20
N GLY A 313 -20.41 -7.63 -10.07
CA GLY A 313 -19.84 -7.04 -8.85
C GLY A 313 -19.45 -5.55 -8.87
N GLY A 314 -19.54 -4.85 -10.00
CA GLY A 314 -19.08 -3.47 -10.17
C GLY A 314 -19.96 -2.41 -9.50
N PHE A 315 -19.44 -1.18 -9.41
CA PHE A 315 -20.15 -0.01 -8.88
C PHE A 315 -21.44 0.30 -9.65
N ILE A 316 -22.47 0.69 -8.91
CA ILE A 316 -23.72 1.27 -9.42
C ILE A 316 -24.29 2.27 -8.42
N PHE A 317 -25.03 3.24 -8.93
CA PHE A 317 -25.89 4.08 -8.11
C PHE A 317 -27.33 3.55 -8.11
N ARG A 318 -27.96 3.46 -6.93
CA ARG A 318 -29.37 3.10 -6.77
C ARG A 318 -30.16 4.27 -6.19
N PRO A 319 -30.89 5.04 -7.02
CA PRO A 319 -31.65 6.21 -6.58
C PRO A 319 -32.60 5.93 -5.40
N VAL A 320 -33.27 4.77 -5.42
CA VAL A 320 -34.23 4.36 -4.37
C VAL A 320 -33.60 4.16 -2.98
N MET A 321 -32.28 4.05 -2.90
CA MET A 321 -31.54 3.95 -1.64
C MET A 321 -30.97 5.30 -1.22
N HIS A 322 -31.01 6.34 -2.06
CA HIS A 322 -30.34 7.60 -1.81
C HIS A 322 -31.22 8.59 -1.04
N ASP A 323 -30.64 9.25 -0.05
CA ASP A 323 -31.24 10.36 0.70
C ASP A 323 -31.29 11.60 -0.18
N ALA A 324 -32.48 12.01 -0.62
CA ALA A 324 -32.65 13.13 -1.53
C ALA A 324 -32.76 14.49 -0.83
N ALA A 325 -32.71 14.57 0.50
CA ALA A 325 -32.80 15.84 1.20
C ALA A 325 -31.49 16.65 1.02
N PRO A 326 -31.57 18.00 1.08
CA PRO A 326 -30.38 18.85 1.07
C PRO A 326 -29.38 18.45 2.16
N LYS A 327 -28.10 18.72 1.90
CA LYS A 327 -27.00 18.38 2.80
C LYS A 327 -26.10 19.58 3.03
N THR A 328 -25.37 19.58 4.13
CA THR A 328 -24.34 20.59 4.39
C THR A 328 -23.07 19.88 4.84
N VAL A 329 -22.01 19.96 4.04
CA VAL A 329 -20.74 19.28 4.31
C VAL A 329 -19.65 20.33 4.40
N LEU A 330 -18.97 20.42 5.55
CA LEU A 330 -17.90 21.36 5.82
C LEU A 330 -18.30 22.82 5.52
N GLY A 331 -19.52 23.17 5.94
CA GLY A 331 -20.13 24.49 5.70
C GLY A 331 -20.65 24.73 4.29
N GLN A 332 -20.44 23.82 3.34
CA GLN A 332 -20.94 23.94 1.96
C GLN A 332 -22.28 23.25 1.79
N ARG A 333 -23.25 23.95 1.21
CA ARG A 333 -24.61 23.41 0.99
C ARG A 333 -24.68 22.65 -0.33
N LEU A 334 -25.12 21.39 -0.27
CA LEU A 334 -25.46 20.57 -1.42
C LEU A 334 -26.98 20.61 -1.63
N ALA A 335 -27.42 20.76 -2.87
CA ALA A 335 -28.84 20.85 -3.18
C ALA A 335 -29.54 19.50 -2.94
N GLY A 336 -30.85 19.53 -2.67
CA GLY A 336 -31.63 18.30 -2.59
C GLY A 336 -31.87 17.70 -3.96
N GLY A 337 -31.96 16.37 -4.03
CA GLY A 337 -32.41 15.63 -5.21
C GLY A 337 -31.38 15.50 -6.33
N GLN A 338 -30.08 15.75 -6.08
CA GLN A 338 -29.06 15.62 -7.12
C GLN A 338 -28.69 14.15 -7.36
N GLY A 339 -28.63 13.31 -6.32
CA GLY A 339 -28.41 11.88 -6.49
C GLY A 339 -26.94 11.48 -6.40
N ILE A 340 -26.37 10.92 -7.47
CA ILE A 340 -24.98 10.44 -7.43
C ILE A 340 -24.00 11.61 -7.24
N GLU A 341 -24.39 12.78 -7.73
CA GLU A 341 -23.68 14.04 -7.72
C GLU A 341 -23.39 14.55 -6.31
N ASP A 342 -24.21 14.21 -5.31
CA ASP A 342 -23.95 14.59 -3.91
C ASP A 342 -22.62 14.02 -3.45
N GLY A 343 -22.37 12.73 -3.72
CA GLY A 343 -21.11 12.09 -3.37
C GLY A 343 -19.94 12.66 -4.17
N GLU A 344 -20.11 13.00 -5.45
CA GLU A 344 -19.03 13.62 -6.25
C GLU A 344 -18.66 15.01 -5.73
N GLN A 345 -19.65 15.82 -5.34
CA GLN A 345 -19.41 17.14 -4.73
C GLN A 345 -18.72 17.00 -3.38
N VAL A 346 -19.10 16.02 -2.55
CA VAL A 346 -18.37 15.73 -1.31
C VAL A 346 -16.90 15.44 -1.61
N LEU A 347 -16.62 14.59 -2.60
CA LEU A 347 -15.24 14.28 -2.99
C LEU A 347 -14.47 15.53 -3.48
N ASP A 348 -15.13 16.44 -4.18
CA ASP A 348 -14.53 17.72 -4.61
C ASP A 348 -14.20 18.63 -3.43
N ILE A 349 -15.09 18.70 -2.44
CA ILE A 349 -14.90 19.49 -1.21
C ILE A 349 -13.71 18.95 -0.43
N VAL A 350 -13.69 17.64 -0.13
CA VAL A 350 -12.64 17.07 0.73
C VAL A 350 -11.30 16.99 0.02
N ALA A 351 -11.24 16.74 -1.29
CA ALA A 351 -9.96 16.67 -2.01
C ALA A 351 -9.23 18.01 -2.07
N ARG A 352 -9.97 19.13 -2.05
CA ARG A 352 -9.42 20.51 -2.10
C ARG A 352 -9.31 21.17 -0.72
N HIS A 353 -9.67 20.45 0.34
CA HIS A 353 -9.62 21.01 1.68
C HIS A 353 -8.15 21.22 2.13
N PRO A 354 -7.81 22.37 2.75
CA PRO A 354 -6.45 22.64 3.22
C PRO A 354 -5.90 21.56 4.18
N SER A 355 -6.76 21.01 5.05
CA SER A 355 -6.38 19.90 5.94
C SER A 355 -5.97 18.65 5.16
N THR A 356 -6.58 18.39 4.00
CA THR A 356 -6.21 17.26 3.13
C THR A 356 -4.85 17.47 2.49
N ALA A 357 -4.58 18.67 1.97
CA ALA A 357 -3.26 19.01 1.47
C ALA A 357 -2.18 18.78 2.54
N ARG A 358 -2.41 19.24 3.78
CA ARG A 358 -1.48 19.04 4.90
C ARG A 358 -1.36 17.58 5.33
N TYR A 359 -2.46 16.86 5.42
CA TYR A 359 -2.49 15.45 5.84
C TYR A 359 -1.72 14.57 4.85
N ILE A 360 -2.01 14.71 3.55
CA ILE A 360 -1.35 13.94 2.49
C ILE A 360 0.14 14.32 2.40
N ALA A 361 0.47 15.62 2.43
CA ALA A 361 1.86 16.09 2.44
C ALA A 361 2.64 15.51 3.64
N THR A 362 2.04 15.48 4.82
CA THR A 362 2.66 14.90 6.03
C THR A 362 2.94 13.41 5.84
N LYS A 363 1.99 12.64 5.31
CA LYS A 363 2.18 11.19 5.08
C LYS A 363 3.24 10.91 4.02
N LEU A 364 3.28 11.67 2.93
CA LEU A 364 4.31 11.52 1.89
C LEU A 364 5.69 11.94 2.40
N ALA A 365 5.81 13.07 3.11
CA ALA A 365 7.06 13.48 3.74
C ALA A 365 7.55 12.43 4.74
N ARG A 366 6.63 11.83 5.51
CA ARG A 366 6.95 10.73 6.41
C ARG A 366 7.46 9.49 5.67
N ARG A 367 6.84 9.16 4.53
CA ARG A 367 7.21 8.01 3.70
C ARG A 367 8.63 8.15 3.15
N PHE A 368 9.01 9.35 2.70
CA PHE A 368 10.22 9.58 1.92
C PHE A 368 11.40 10.14 2.71
N VAL A 369 11.19 10.93 3.77
CA VAL A 369 12.27 11.70 4.43
C VAL A 369 12.57 11.22 5.85
N SER A 370 11.61 11.24 6.77
CA SER A 370 11.84 10.83 8.16
C SER A 370 10.54 10.43 8.86
N ASP A 371 10.61 9.75 10.01
CA ASP A 371 9.40 9.43 10.78
C ASP A 371 8.71 10.70 11.33
N THR A 372 9.49 11.76 11.55
CA THR A 372 9.09 13.07 12.05
C THR A 372 9.52 14.17 11.07
N PRO A 373 8.84 14.32 9.92
CA PRO A 373 9.21 15.32 8.91
C PRO A 373 9.09 16.74 9.48
N SER A 374 9.95 17.65 9.02
CA SER A 374 9.91 19.06 9.46
C SER A 374 8.62 19.74 9.02
N THR A 375 8.14 20.70 9.81
CA THR A 375 6.97 21.51 9.44
C THR A 375 7.20 22.25 8.13
N ALA A 376 8.40 22.81 7.93
CA ALA A 376 8.77 23.51 6.71
C ALA A 376 8.66 22.63 5.44
N LEU A 377 9.07 21.36 5.51
CA LEU A 377 8.91 20.42 4.40
C LEU A 377 7.43 20.15 4.10
N VAL A 378 6.65 19.87 5.15
CA VAL A 378 5.20 19.63 5.02
C VAL A 378 4.50 20.84 4.43
N ASP A 379 4.86 22.06 4.86
CA ASP A 379 4.27 23.31 4.37
C ASP A 379 4.53 23.50 2.87
N ARG A 380 5.77 23.26 2.41
CA ARG A 380 6.12 23.35 0.97
C ARG A 380 5.38 22.30 0.13
N ALA A 381 5.29 21.07 0.63
CA ALA A 381 4.57 19.99 -0.05
C ALA A 381 3.04 20.26 -0.10
N ALA A 382 2.45 20.74 1.00
CA ALA A 382 1.02 21.08 1.06
C ALA A 382 0.67 22.29 0.18
N ALA A 383 1.56 23.30 0.12
CA ALA A 383 1.42 24.42 -0.80
C ALA A 383 1.49 23.97 -2.26
N THR A 384 2.37 23.02 -2.58
CA THR A 384 2.44 22.40 -3.92
C THR A 384 1.13 21.68 -4.23
N PHE A 385 0.66 20.82 -3.33
CA PHE A 385 -0.62 20.10 -3.47
C PHE A 385 -1.77 21.06 -3.79
N THR A 386 -1.88 22.15 -3.04
CA THR A 386 -2.95 23.15 -3.23
C THR A 386 -2.81 23.86 -4.57
N ARG A 387 -1.59 24.30 -4.92
CA ARG A 387 -1.32 25.04 -6.15
C ARG A 387 -1.53 24.21 -7.41
N THR A 388 -1.31 22.90 -7.35
CA THR A 388 -1.46 21.98 -8.49
C THR A 388 -2.80 21.23 -8.50
N ASP A 389 -3.77 21.67 -7.69
CA ASP A 389 -5.07 21.00 -7.50
C ASP A 389 -4.94 19.50 -7.18
N GLY A 390 -3.91 19.11 -6.42
CA GLY A 390 -3.67 17.74 -5.97
C GLY A 390 -2.84 16.88 -6.92
N ASP A 391 -1.99 17.44 -7.78
CA ASP A 391 -1.02 16.65 -8.57
C ASP A 391 0.01 15.97 -7.64
N ILE A 392 -0.11 14.64 -7.50
CA ILE A 392 0.72 13.84 -6.60
C ILE A 392 2.18 13.82 -7.07
N ARG A 393 2.43 13.82 -8.39
CA ARG A 393 3.79 13.76 -8.95
C ARG A 393 4.58 15.00 -8.55
N GLU A 394 3.96 16.17 -8.67
CA GLU A 394 4.60 17.44 -8.29
C GLU A 394 4.82 17.54 -6.78
N VAL A 395 3.91 17.00 -5.96
CA VAL A 395 4.12 16.94 -4.50
C VAL A 395 5.31 16.05 -4.14
N VAL A 396 5.43 14.88 -4.78
CA VAL A 396 6.57 13.98 -4.57
C VAL A 396 7.87 14.62 -5.07
N ARG A 397 7.85 15.29 -6.23
CA ARG A 397 8.99 16.07 -6.77
C ARG A 397 9.45 17.13 -5.76
N THR A 398 8.53 17.94 -5.23
CA THR A 398 8.82 18.94 -4.19
C THR A 398 9.48 18.35 -2.94
N ILE A 399 9.09 17.13 -2.54
CA ILE A 399 9.69 16.44 -1.39
C ILE A 399 11.10 15.94 -1.73
N ILE A 400 11.32 15.37 -2.91
CA ILE A 400 12.62 14.83 -3.32
C ILE A 400 13.65 15.94 -3.56
N ASP A 401 13.22 17.06 -4.15
CA ASP A 401 14.08 18.21 -4.44
C ASP A 401 14.36 19.07 -3.18
N SER A 402 13.82 18.67 -2.03
CA SER A 402 13.98 19.40 -0.78
C SER A 402 15.36 19.17 -0.15
N PRO A 403 15.89 20.14 0.62
CA PRO A 403 17.17 19.97 1.32
C PRO A 403 17.12 18.84 2.36
N GLU A 404 15.94 18.54 2.92
CA GLU A 404 15.76 17.47 3.90
C GLU A 404 15.89 16.07 3.30
N PHE A 405 15.61 15.87 2.00
CA PHE A 405 15.68 14.54 1.40
C PHE A 405 17.11 13.99 1.38
N PHE A 406 18.09 14.80 0.94
CA PHE A 406 19.51 14.42 0.92
C PHE A 406 20.32 14.94 2.12
N SER A 407 19.67 15.21 3.25
CA SER A 407 20.37 15.61 4.48
C SER A 407 21.11 14.43 5.10
N ALA A 408 22.12 14.71 5.93
CA ALA A 408 22.79 13.68 6.71
C ALA A 408 21.84 12.98 7.68
N SER A 409 20.86 13.70 8.24
CA SER A 409 19.85 13.17 9.16
C SER A 409 18.80 12.27 8.50
N ALA A 410 18.60 12.38 7.18
CA ALA A 410 17.72 11.49 6.43
C ALA A 410 18.38 10.15 6.05
N TYR A 411 19.71 10.10 6.01
CA TYR A 411 20.43 8.88 5.60
C TYR A 411 20.26 7.74 6.62
N ARG A 412 19.69 6.60 6.18
CA ARG A 412 19.45 5.41 7.04
C ARG A 412 18.65 5.73 8.32
N SER A 413 17.80 6.76 8.29
CA SER A 413 17.03 7.19 9.45
C SER A 413 15.75 6.41 9.65
N LYS A 414 15.23 5.75 8.60
CA LYS A 414 13.99 4.97 8.66
C LYS A 414 14.28 3.49 8.74
N VAL A 415 13.37 2.75 9.34
CA VAL A 415 13.41 1.28 9.42
C VAL A 415 12.56 0.70 8.32
N LYS A 416 13.05 -0.33 7.65
CA LYS A 416 12.29 -1.09 6.65
C LYS A 416 11.15 -1.87 7.31
N SER A 417 9.95 -1.79 6.75
CA SER A 417 8.85 -2.70 7.11
C SER A 417 9.20 -4.15 6.74
N PRO A 418 8.52 -5.17 7.28
CA PRO A 418 8.72 -6.55 6.87
C PRO A 418 8.62 -6.80 5.36
N PHE A 419 7.67 -6.16 4.67
CA PHE A 419 7.55 -6.20 3.22
C PHE A 419 8.81 -5.66 2.54
N GLU A 420 9.27 -4.48 2.96
CA GLU A 420 10.47 -3.84 2.42
C GLU A 420 11.73 -4.68 2.65
N VAL A 421 11.89 -5.32 3.82
CA VAL A 421 13.04 -6.19 4.12
C VAL A 421 13.11 -7.37 3.16
N VAL A 422 12.00 -8.09 3.00
CA VAL A 422 11.96 -9.29 2.16
C VAL A 422 12.20 -8.93 0.70
N VAL A 423 11.55 -7.86 0.20
CA VAL A 423 11.76 -7.39 -1.17
C VAL A 423 13.20 -6.87 -1.36
N SER A 424 13.74 -6.10 -0.41
CA SER A 424 15.11 -5.60 -0.50
C SER A 424 16.13 -6.74 -0.52
N ALA A 425 15.92 -7.78 0.31
CA ALA A 425 16.80 -8.95 0.33
C ALA A 425 16.73 -9.74 -0.98
N ALA A 426 15.51 -9.98 -1.50
CA ALA A 426 15.31 -10.62 -2.79
C ALA A 426 16.01 -9.81 -3.91
N ARG A 427 15.83 -8.49 -3.94
CA ARG A 427 16.47 -7.61 -4.93
C ARG A 427 17.99 -7.62 -4.81
N ALA A 428 18.54 -7.42 -3.61
CA ALA A 428 19.98 -7.35 -3.38
C ALA A 428 20.70 -8.67 -3.73
N LEU A 429 20.02 -9.81 -3.53
CA LEU A 429 20.53 -11.14 -3.91
C LEU A 429 20.26 -11.52 -5.37
N GLY A 430 19.66 -10.64 -6.18
CA GLY A 430 19.35 -10.93 -7.58
C GLY A 430 18.30 -12.04 -7.75
N ALA A 431 17.33 -12.14 -6.82
CA ALA A 431 16.31 -13.17 -6.88
C ALA A 431 15.33 -12.94 -8.05
N GLU A 432 15.04 -14.00 -8.78
CA GLU A 432 13.92 -14.05 -9.70
C GLU A 432 12.56 -14.01 -8.96
N PRO A 433 11.49 -13.49 -9.58
CA PRO A 433 10.19 -13.38 -8.91
C PRO A 433 9.62 -14.74 -8.51
N ASP A 434 9.26 -14.86 -7.22
CA ASP A 434 8.76 -16.08 -6.59
C ASP A 434 7.33 -16.43 -7.06
N PRO A 435 7.11 -17.52 -7.83
CA PRO A 435 5.76 -17.92 -8.25
C PRO A 435 4.96 -18.63 -7.15
N THR A 436 5.50 -18.75 -5.93
CA THR A 436 4.94 -19.51 -4.82
C THR A 436 4.56 -18.61 -3.63
N PRO A 437 3.82 -19.08 -2.61
CA PRO A 437 3.47 -18.27 -1.43
C PRO A 437 4.61 -18.00 -0.44
N GLN A 438 5.83 -18.48 -0.70
CA GLN A 438 6.91 -18.54 0.28
C GLN A 438 7.34 -17.14 0.73
N THR A 439 7.65 -16.25 -0.20
CA THR A 439 8.05 -14.87 0.12
C THR A 439 6.95 -14.09 0.84
N ALA A 440 5.69 -14.20 0.40
CA ALA A 440 4.53 -13.64 1.10
C ALA A 440 4.38 -14.21 2.53
N GLY A 441 4.64 -15.50 2.70
CA GLY A 441 4.67 -16.18 3.99
C GLY A 441 5.75 -15.65 4.92
N ALA A 442 6.96 -15.38 4.41
CA ALA A 442 8.05 -14.77 5.17
C ALA A 442 7.67 -13.38 5.70
N ILE A 443 7.06 -12.54 4.86
CA ILE A 443 6.57 -11.21 5.26
C ILE A 443 5.52 -11.34 6.38
N ALA A 444 4.60 -12.30 6.27
CA ALA A 444 3.60 -12.56 7.30
C ALA A 444 4.21 -13.04 8.62
N LEU A 445 5.30 -13.83 8.59
CA LEU A 445 6.01 -14.29 9.78
C LEU A 445 6.78 -13.15 10.47
N LEU A 446 7.27 -12.18 9.70
CA LEU A 446 7.92 -10.97 10.19
C LEU A 446 6.93 -9.92 10.71
N GLY A 447 5.61 -10.15 10.59
CA GLY A 447 4.57 -9.34 11.23
C GLY A 447 3.71 -8.48 10.30
N GLN A 448 3.87 -8.57 8.98
CA GLN A 448 3.09 -7.75 8.02
C GLN A 448 2.32 -8.61 7.00
N PRO A 449 1.35 -9.44 7.41
CA PRO A 449 0.61 -10.28 6.45
C PRO A 449 -0.09 -9.43 5.37
N LEU A 450 0.31 -9.61 4.11
CA LEU A 450 -0.15 -8.78 3.00
C LEU A 450 -1.68 -8.77 2.86
N TYR A 451 -2.26 -7.57 2.72
CA TYR A 451 -3.70 -7.29 2.65
C TYR A 451 -4.52 -7.67 3.90
N ALA A 452 -3.87 -8.04 5.00
CA ALA A 452 -4.54 -8.58 6.19
C ALA A 452 -4.54 -7.63 7.38
N HIS A 453 -4.27 -6.33 7.18
CA HIS A 453 -4.52 -5.32 8.19
C HIS A 453 -6.02 -5.05 8.29
N GLN A 454 -6.59 -5.22 9.48
CA GLN A 454 -8.05 -5.22 9.65
C GLN A 454 -8.64 -3.83 9.76
N ALA A 455 -7.92 -2.89 10.39
CA ALA A 455 -8.39 -1.52 10.57
C ALA A 455 -8.17 -0.69 9.29
N PRO A 456 -9.03 0.30 8.99
CA PRO A 456 -8.93 1.09 7.76
C PRO A 456 -7.73 2.05 7.73
N ASN A 457 -6.98 2.16 8.83
CA ASN A 457 -5.82 3.05 8.99
C ASN A 457 -4.51 2.52 8.40
N GLY A 458 -4.48 1.28 7.91
CA GLY A 458 -3.29 0.66 7.34
C GLY A 458 -2.20 0.29 8.36
N TYR A 459 -1.16 -0.36 7.88
CA TYR A 459 0.03 -0.68 8.65
C TYR A 459 0.82 0.60 9.03
N PRO A 460 1.51 0.62 10.19
CA PRO A 460 2.31 1.77 10.60
C PRO A 460 3.46 2.10 9.62
N GLU A 461 3.63 3.38 9.32
CA GLU A 461 4.72 3.91 8.47
C GLU A 461 6.00 4.28 9.26
N THR A 462 5.95 4.24 10.60
CA THR A 462 7.06 4.60 11.48
C THR A 462 7.85 3.37 11.90
N GLY A 463 9.17 3.53 12.02
CA GLY A 463 10.08 2.43 12.32
C GLY A 463 9.90 1.84 13.72
N GLY A 464 9.45 2.65 14.68
CA GLY A 464 9.21 2.20 16.06
C GLY A 464 8.23 1.03 16.17
N ALA A 465 7.23 0.95 15.29
CA ALA A 465 6.29 -0.17 15.25
C ALA A 465 6.92 -1.50 14.79
N TRP A 466 8.07 -1.43 14.12
CA TRP A 466 8.73 -2.57 13.48
C TRP A 466 9.99 -3.03 14.20
N ILE A 467 10.47 -2.28 15.21
CA ILE A 467 11.66 -2.59 16.02
C ILE A 467 11.25 -2.89 17.45
N ASN A 468 11.39 -4.16 17.83
CA ASN A 468 11.45 -4.64 19.20
C ASN A 468 12.39 -5.85 19.27
N THR A 469 12.76 -6.31 20.47
CA THR A 469 13.71 -7.40 20.65
C THR A 469 13.34 -8.67 19.86
N GLY A 470 12.04 -9.01 19.81
CA GLY A 470 11.55 -10.17 19.07
C GLY A 470 11.60 -9.98 17.54
N SER A 471 11.27 -8.79 17.04
CA SER A 471 11.29 -8.49 15.61
C SER A 471 12.72 -8.44 15.05
N ILE A 472 13.69 -7.93 15.82
CA ILE A 472 15.12 -7.95 15.44
C ILE A 472 15.60 -9.38 15.25
N LEU A 473 15.32 -10.27 16.20
CA LEU A 473 15.73 -11.66 16.11
C LEU A 473 15.09 -12.38 14.91
N ASN A 474 13.81 -12.15 14.64
CA ASN A 474 13.15 -12.72 13.47
C ASN A 474 13.74 -12.19 12.14
N ARG A 475 14.18 -10.94 12.09
CA ARG A 475 14.87 -10.36 10.92
C ARG A 475 16.25 -10.96 10.70
N ILE A 476 17.01 -11.19 11.77
CA ILE A 476 18.30 -11.91 11.70
C ILE A 476 18.09 -13.34 11.21
N ASN A 477 17.11 -14.04 11.77
CA ASN A 477 16.76 -15.41 11.35
C ASN A 477 16.32 -15.46 9.88
N PHE A 478 15.60 -14.44 9.40
CA PHE A 478 15.25 -14.31 7.99
C PHE A 478 16.50 -14.15 7.12
N GLY A 479 17.45 -13.30 7.51
CA GLY A 479 18.72 -13.13 6.80
C GLY A 479 19.48 -14.46 6.68
N LEU A 480 19.63 -15.20 7.78
CA LEU A 480 20.27 -16.51 7.79
C LEU A 480 19.51 -17.53 6.93
N ALA A 481 18.18 -17.55 6.99
CA ALA A 481 17.37 -18.42 6.14
C ALA A 481 17.54 -18.10 4.64
N ALA A 482 17.57 -16.81 4.29
CA ALA A 482 17.80 -16.38 2.92
C ALA A 482 19.17 -16.84 2.41
N ALA A 483 20.23 -16.64 3.22
CA ALA A 483 21.57 -17.07 2.86
C ALA A 483 21.75 -18.60 2.82
N ALA A 484 20.89 -19.35 3.51
CA ALA A 484 20.82 -20.81 3.43
C ALA A 484 20.05 -21.32 2.18
N GLY A 485 19.71 -20.45 1.23
CA GLY A 485 18.98 -20.80 0.02
C GLY A 485 17.47 -21.03 0.24
N ARG A 486 16.92 -20.60 1.38
CA ARG A 486 15.47 -20.73 1.66
C ARG A 486 14.64 -19.56 1.12
N LEU A 487 15.28 -18.52 0.56
CA LEU A 487 14.60 -17.45 -0.17
C LEU A 487 14.44 -17.87 -1.65
N PRO A 488 13.21 -18.05 -2.16
CA PRO A 488 13.00 -18.44 -3.55
C PRO A 488 13.56 -17.43 -4.54
N GLY A 489 13.96 -17.92 -5.72
CA GLY A 489 14.41 -17.10 -6.84
C GLY A 489 15.89 -16.73 -6.82
N VAL A 490 16.60 -16.91 -5.70
CA VAL A 490 18.05 -16.69 -5.63
C VAL A 490 18.78 -17.84 -6.33
N GLY A 491 19.48 -17.55 -7.43
CA GLY A 491 20.27 -18.52 -8.18
C GLY A 491 21.78 -18.24 -8.10
N VAL A 492 22.60 -19.27 -8.35
CA VAL A 492 24.08 -19.12 -8.39
C VAL A 492 24.52 -18.12 -9.46
N ALA A 493 23.83 -18.09 -10.60
CA ALA A 493 24.14 -17.19 -11.72
C ALA A 493 23.68 -15.73 -11.50
N THR A 494 22.77 -15.48 -10.54
CA THR A 494 22.24 -14.14 -10.25
C THR A 494 22.77 -13.56 -8.94
N SER A 495 23.54 -14.35 -8.19
CA SER A 495 24.25 -13.92 -6.99
C SER A 495 25.21 -12.77 -7.29
N PRO A 496 25.25 -11.70 -6.48
CA PRO A 496 26.27 -10.65 -6.61
C PRO A 496 27.68 -11.14 -6.20
N PHE A 497 27.78 -12.34 -5.63
CA PHE A 497 29.02 -12.93 -5.14
C PHE A 497 29.46 -14.06 -6.06
N ASP A 498 30.70 -13.97 -6.55
CA ASP A 498 31.32 -15.02 -7.35
C ASP A 498 31.77 -16.22 -6.49
N ALA A 499 32.10 -17.32 -7.16
CA ALA A 499 32.57 -18.53 -6.50
C ALA A 499 33.96 -18.39 -5.86
N GLN A 500 34.79 -17.45 -6.33
CA GLN A 500 36.13 -17.23 -5.80
C GLN A 500 36.06 -16.60 -4.40
N LEU A 501 35.11 -15.71 -4.18
CA LEU A 501 34.86 -15.09 -2.88
C LEU A 501 34.54 -16.12 -1.79
N ALA A 502 33.86 -17.22 -2.14
CA ALA A 502 33.55 -18.28 -1.17
C ALA A 502 34.80 -18.94 -0.58
N THR A 503 35.93 -18.89 -1.30
CA THR A 503 37.24 -19.42 -0.87
C THR A 503 38.22 -18.36 -0.38
N ALA A 504 37.85 -17.08 -0.48
CA ALA A 504 38.67 -15.95 -0.04
C ALA A 504 38.83 -15.89 1.49
N GLN A 505 39.79 -15.09 1.97
CA GLN A 505 39.93 -14.83 3.40
C GLN A 505 38.67 -14.15 3.95
N ARG A 506 38.37 -14.38 5.24
CA ARG A 506 37.14 -13.90 5.85
C ARG A 506 37.00 -12.39 5.78
N GLU A 507 38.07 -11.65 5.96
CA GLU A 507 38.13 -10.20 5.84
C GLU A 507 37.71 -9.75 4.43
N GLN A 508 38.22 -10.42 3.39
CA GLN A 508 37.86 -10.15 1.99
C GLN A 508 36.38 -10.47 1.72
N GLN A 509 35.86 -11.55 2.30
CA GLN A 509 34.43 -11.88 2.24
C GLN A 509 33.57 -10.79 2.89
N VAL A 510 33.96 -10.33 4.08
CA VAL A 510 33.26 -9.27 4.82
C VAL A 510 33.26 -7.98 4.01
N ASP A 511 34.40 -7.56 3.48
CA ASP A 511 34.50 -6.30 2.73
C ASP A 511 33.67 -6.35 1.44
N ALA A 512 33.67 -7.49 0.73
CA ALA A 512 32.81 -7.69 -0.44
C ALA A 512 31.31 -7.67 -0.10
N VAL A 513 30.90 -8.32 0.99
CA VAL A 513 29.48 -8.32 1.44
C VAL A 513 29.05 -6.93 1.90
N VAL A 514 29.90 -6.22 2.64
CA VAL A 514 29.65 -4.83 3.07
C VAL A 514 29.48 -3.92 1.86
N SER A 515 30.35 -4.06 0.86
CA SER A 515 30.24 -3.30 -0.39
C SER A 515 28.94 -3.59 -1.14
N ALA A 516 28.61 -4.88 -1.33
CA ALA A 516 27.46 -5.30 -2.14
C ALA A 516 26.10 -5.06 -1.48
N LEU A 517 25.97 -5.32 -0.17
CA LEU A 517 24.67 -5.32 0.54
C LEU A 517 24.49 -4.12 1.46
N LEU A 518 25.58 -3.57 2.00
CA LEU A 518 25.55 -2.57 3.07
C LEU A 518 26.15 -1.24 2.63
N GLY A 519 26.31 -1.01 1.32
CA GLY A 519 26.71 0.28 0.77
C GLY A 519 28.14 0.72 1.12
N GLY A 520 29.04 -0.22 1.42
CA GLY A 520 30.47 0.03 1.59
C GLY A 520 30.91 0.46 2.99
N SER A 521 30.00 0.74 3.92
CA SER A 521 30.35 1.12 5.30
C SER A 521 29.34 0.62 6.33
N VAL A 522 29.86 0.13 7.45
CA VAL A 522 29.10 -0.40 8.60
C VAL A 522 29.69 0.10 9.92
N SER A 523 28.91 -0.02 10.99
CA SER A 523 29.40 0.23 12.35
C SER A 523 30.52 -0.76 12.74
N PRO A 524 31.42 -0.37 13.67
CA PRO A 524 32.44 -1.28 14.21
C PRO A 524 31.85 -2.58 14.79
N ASP A 525 30.71 -2.48 15.46
CA ASP A 525 30.00 -3.62 16.05
C ASP A 525 29.49 -4.58 14.98
N THR A 526 28.81 -4.06 13.93
CA THR A 526 28.38 -4.90 12.80
C THR A 526 29.59 -5.55 12.12
N ARG A 527 30.69 -4.81 11.91
CA ARG A 527 31.89 -5.39 11.29
C ARG A 527 32.50 -6.50 12.15
N ALA A 528 32.57 -6.32 13.47
CA ALA A 528 33.06 -7.33 14.40
C ALA A 528 32.18 -8.59 14.36
N ILE A 529 30.85 -8.45 14.33
CA ILE A 529 29.91 -9.58 14.20
C ILE A 529 30.12 -10.31 12.87
N LEU A 530 30.33 -9.60 11.76
CA LEU A 530 30.58 -10.23 10.46
C LEU A 530 31.92 -10.99 10.46
N LEU A 531 32.96 -10.45 11.10
CA LEU A 531 34.27 -11.09 11.22
C LEU A 531 34.28 -12.28 12.19
N SER A 532 33.58 -12.23 13.32
CA SER A 532 33.53 -13.36 14.25
C SER A 532 32.55 -14.44 13.79
N GLY A 533 31.43 -14.03 13.17
CA GLY A 533 30.27 -14.89 12.94
C GLY A 533 29.37 -15.06 14.17
N ASP A 534 29.75 -14.47 15.30
CA ASP A 534 29.06 -14.59 16.58
C ASP A 534 28.14 -13.39 16.79
N HIS A 535 26.84 -13.62 16.72
CA HIS A 535 25.85 -12.59 17.02
C HIS A 535 25.38 -12.71 18.48
N PRO A 536 25.49 -11.66 19.32
CA PRO A 536 25.17 -11.73 20.76
C PRO A 536 23.75 -12.23 21.07
N MET A 537 22.76 -11.82 20.27
CA MET A 537 21.37 -12.28 20.42
C MET A 537 21.15 -13.75 20.00
N ILE A 538 22.00 -14.32 19.14
CA ILE A 538 21.91 -15.73 18.76
C ILE A 538 22.63 -16.58 19.81
N ALA A 539 23.84 -16.17 20.21
CA ALA A 539 24.70 -16.91 21.14
C ALA A 539 24.09 -17.03 22.56
N SER A 540 23.31 -16.04 22.99
CA SER A 540 22.74 -15.98 24.35
C SER A 540 21.49 -16.86 24.56
N GLY A 541 21.10 -17.71 23.61
CA GLY A 541 19.84 -18.47 23.70
C GLY A 541 18.60 -17.57 23.78
N ALA A 542 18.70 -16.31 23.34
CA ALA A 542 17.58 -15.36 23.40
C ALA A 542 16.40 -15.87 22.55
N VAL A 543 16.64 -16.75 21.58
CA VAL A 543 15.61 -17.50 20.82
C VAL A 543 14.72 -18.33 21.73
N GLU A 544 15.29 -19.08 22.67
CA GLU A 544 14.55 -19.95 23.60
C GLU A 544 13.78 -19.09 24.62
N ARG A 545 14.42 -18.04 25.13
CA ARG A 545 13.81 -17.11 26.09
C ARG A 545 12.70 -16.24 25.50
N ALA A 546 12.89 -15.70 24.29
CA ALA A 546 11.87 -14.91 23.59
C ALA A 546 10.69 -15.79 23.12
N ALA A 547 10.95 -17.03 22.70
CA ALA A 547 9.91 -17.99 22.35
C ALA A 547 9.09 -18.43 23.59
N GLN A 548 9.73 -18.59 24.75
CA GLN A 548 9.06 -18.86 26.03
C GLN A 548 8.27 -17.66 26.54
N GLN A 549 8.83 -16.44 26.49
CA GLN A 549 8.13 -15.21 26.90
C GLN A 549 6.93 -14.89 26.01
N SER A 550 7.00 -15.16 24.70
CA SER A 550 5.87 -14.99 23.78
C SER A 550 4.74 -16.02 24.00
N GLN A 551 5.03 -17.12 24.70
CA GLN A 551 4.04 -18.13 25.11
C GLN A 551 3.48 -17.89 26.53
N MET A 552 4.18 -17.09 27.36
CA MET A 552 3.83 -16.82 28.75
C MET A 552 3.23 -15.41 28.99
N ALA A 553 3.16 -14.55 27.98
CA ALA A 553 2.51 -13.26 28.10
C ALA A 553 0.99 -13.43 28.16
N GLU A 554 0.45 -13.51 29.38
CA GLU A 554 -0.96 -13.19 29.64
C GLU A 554 -1.21 -11.70 29.36
N PRO A 555 -2.42 -11.31 28.91
CA PRO A 555 -2.72 -9.95 28.50
C PRO A 555 -2.80 -9.02 29.73
N GLY A 556 -1.68 -8.42 30.10
CA GLY A 556 -1.58 -7.35 31.09
C GLY A 556 -1.73 -5.97 30.45
N GLU A 557 -2.56 -5.13 31.08
CA GLU A 557 -3.00 -3.80 30.66
C GLU A 557 -1.86 -2.78 30.47
N SER A 558 -2.13 -1.76 29.64
CA SER A 558 -1.28 -0.62 29.23
C SER A 558 -0.49 -0.75 27.92
N MET A 559 -1.15 -1.24 26.87
CA MET A 559 -0.94 -0.76 25.49
C MET A 559 -2.33 -0.69 24.84
N GLU A 560 -2.67 0.41 24.17
CA GLU A 560 -3.93 0.46 23.40
C GLU A 560 -3.96 -0.72 22.43
N PRO A 561 -4.95 -1.62 22.54
CA PRO A 561 -4.82 -2.92 21.92
C PRO A 561 -5.27 -2.84 20.46
N MET A 562 -4.40 -3.34 19.56
CA MET A 562 -4.83 -3.91 18.28
C MET A 562 -5.82 -5.05 18.54
N GLN A 563 -7.09 -4.73 18.77
CA GLN A 563 -8.12 -5.71 19.09
C GLN A 563 -8.68 -6.39 17.84
N GLN A 564 -8.80 -7.71 17.98
CA GLN A 564 -9.51 -8.70 17.13
C GLN A 564 -8.75 -9.36 15.97
N MET A 565 -7.49 -9.75 16.17
CA MET A 565 -7.02 -10.97 15.51
C MET A 565 -7.72 -12.19 16.16
N GLN A 566 -8.66 -12.81 15.45
CA GLN A 566 -9.23 -14.11 15.85
C GLN A 566 -8.13 -15.15 16.13
N PRO A 567 -8.33 -16.06 17.09
CA PRO A 567 -7.34 -17.06 17.45
C PRO A 567 -6.96 -17.93 16.24
N MET A 568 -5.66 -18.02 16.01
CA MET A 568 -5.09 -18.71 14.86
C MET A 568 -5.18 -20.24 15.03
N GLN A 569 -5.84 -20.93 14.09
CA GLN A 569 -6.03 -22.38 14.10
C GLN A 569 -4.76 -23.21 13.75
N PRO A 570 -4.71 -24.51 14.11
CA PRO A 570 -3.49 -25.35 14.22
C PRO A 570 -2.72 -25.70 12.93
N ARG A 571 -3.17 -25.26 11.75
CA ARG A 571 -2.55 -25.61 10.45
C ARG A 571 -1.32 -24.77 10.08
N ARG A 572 -0.90 -23.84 10.94
CA ARG A 572 0.26 -22.95 10.74
C ARG A 572 1.63 -23.64 10.85
N ALA A 573 1.72 -24.83 11.44
CA ALA A 573 2.99 -25.55 11.57
C ALA A 573 3.64 -25.87 10.20
N ALA A 574 2.83 -26.07 9.14
CA ALA A 574 3.34 -26.39 7.81
C ALA A 574 3.88 -25.17 7.04
N ALA A 575 3.25 -23.99 7.16
CA ALA A 575 3.69 -22.77 6.47
C ALA A 575 4.89 -22.10 7.15
N ARG A 576 5.01 -22.22 8.48
CA ARG A 576 6.15 -21.73 9.27
C ARG A 576 7.48 -22.37 8.82
N ASN A 577 7.42 -23.62 8.36
CA ASN A 577 8.62 -24.41 8.04
C ASN A 577 9.23 -24.14 6.65
N MET A 578 8.53 -23.44 5.74
CA MET A 578 8.97 -23.38 4.33
C MET A 578 10.07 -22.34 4.04
N VAL A 579 10.10 -21.21 4.77
CA VAL A 579 11.17 -20.20 4.62
C VAL A 579 12.03 -20.10 5.87
N MET A 580 11.42 -20.03 7.06
CA MET A 580 12.17 -19.86 8.31
C MET A 580 12.66 -21.18 8.93
N GLY A 581 12.27 -22.34 8.40
CA GLY A 581 12.48 -23.65 9.05
C GLY A 581 11.60 -23.83 10.29
N ARG A 582 11.71 -24.97 10.99
CA ARG A 582 11.06 -25.12 12.30
C ARG A 582 11.70 -24.13 13.29
N PRO A 583 10.96 -23.58 14.26
CA PRO A 583 11.58 -22.82 15.35
C PRO A 583 12.67 -23.67 16.02
N GLY A 584 13.90 -23.15 16.08
CA GLY A 584 15.09 -23.86 16.57
C GLY A 584 15.98 -24.48 15.47
N GLU A 585 15.51 -24.60 14.22
CA GLU A 585 16.28 -25.09 13.07
C GLU A 585 16.85 -23.92 12.24
N ILE A 586 17.54 -22.98 12.90
CA ILE A 586 18.36 -22.00 12.21
C ILE A 586 19.54 -22.77 11.58
N PRO A 587 19.78 -22.65 10.27
CA PRO A 587 20.94 -23.29 9.65
C PRO A 587 22.21 -22.80 10.33
N ARG A 588 23.06 -23.71 10.84
CA ARG A 588 24.42 -23.36 11.25
C ARG A 588 25.23 -23.09 9.99
N LEU A 589 25.17 -21.84 9.52
CA LEU A 589 25.95 -21.38 8.38
C LEU A 589 27.40 -21.12 8.80
N GLN A 590 28.32 -21.35 7.86
CA GLN A 590 29.74 -21.00 7.98
C GLN A 590 30.19 -20.24 6.73
N GLY A 591 31.35 -19.59 6.82
CA GLY A 591 31.96 -18.85 5.71
C GLY A 591 31.05 -17.78 5.11
N LEU A 592 31.10 -17.61 3.79
CA LEU A 592 30.41 -16.55 3.07
C LEU A 592 28.88 -16.54 3.32
N ALA A 593 28.23 -17.69 3.38
CA ALA A 593 26.79 -17.77 3.62
C ALA A 593 26.40 -17.20 5.01
N GLN A 594 27.23 -17.44 6.03
CA GLN A 594 27.02 -16.86 7.36
C GLN A 594 27.13 -15.33 7.32
N ILE A 595 28.14 -14.81 6.63
CA ILE A 595 28.39 -13.36 6.50
C ILE A 595 27.22 -12.69 5.77
N ILE A 596 26.74 -13.27 4.67
CA ILE A 596 25.56 -12.76 3.93
C ILE A 596 24.34 -12.74 4.85
N GLY A 597 24.07 -13.82 5.58
CA GLY A 597 22.90 -13.90 6.44
C GLY A 597 22.93 -12.90 7.60
N LEU A 598 24.09 -12.71 8.22
CA LEU A 598 24.31 -11.70 9.25
C LEU A 598 24.21 -10.27 8.69
N ALA A 599 24.73 -10.03 7.48
CA ALA A 599 24.63 -8.73 6.81
C ALA A 599 23.16 -8.36 6.52
N LEU A 600 22.36 -9.29 5.99
CA LEU A 600 20.92 -9.07 5.79
C LEU A 600 20.17 -8.82 7.11
N GLY A 601 20.63 -9.43 8.22
CA GLY A 601 20.10 -9.21 9.56
C GLY A 601 20.55 -7.91 10.24
N SER A 602 21.57 -7.23 9.70
CA SER A 602 22.22 -6.09 10.36
C SER A 602 21.34 -4.82 10.40
N PRO A 603 21.53 -3.94 11.40
CA PRO A 603 20.86 -2.65 11.44
C PRO A 603 21.02 -1.83 10.15
N GLU A 604 22.18 -1.91 9.51
CA GLU A 604 22.49 -1.20 8.27
C GLU A 604 21.62 -1.65 7.10
N PHE A 605 21.39 -2.96 6.94
CA PHE A 605 20.50 -3.47 5.89
C PHE A 605 19.02 -3.17 6.20
N GLN A 606 18.66 -3.24 7.48
CA GLN A 606 17.28 -3.08 7.96
C GLN A 606 16.82 -1.61 7.95
N ARG A 607 17.72 -0.65 7.69
CA ARG A 607 17.42 0.78 7.59
C ARG A 607 17.42 1.28 6.14
N ARG A 608 16.73 2.39 5.89
CA ARG A 608 16.66 3.08 4.59
C ARG A 608 16.74 4.57 4.74
#